data_AF-A0A328CVJ9-F1
#
_entry.id   AF-A0A328CVJ9-F1
#
_cell.length_a   1.000
_cell.length_b   1.000
_cell.length_c   1.000
_cell.angle_alpha   90.00
_cell.angle_beta   90.00
_cell.angle_gamma   90.00
#
_symmetry.space_group_name_H-M   'P 1'
#
loop_
_entity.id
_entity.type
_entity.pdbx_description
1 polymer ?
#
loop_
_entity_poly.entity_id
_entity_poly.type
_entity_poly.pdbx_seq_one_letter_code
_entity_poly.pdbx_strand_id
1 'polypeptide(L)'
;MVALSCGCSFKLGRHHPPNTAATTTPPHNFRQPSRISANPLPPPPLTLKLQPTKDPIFSLAESLSTASFIALLSSSLFFATHPALAFKGGGPYGSEVTRGQDLSGKDFSGRVLIRQDFKTSILRQANFEGAKLTGASFFDADLTGADLSGSDLRGADFSLANVTKANLSNANLEGALATGNTSFKGSIITGADFTDVPLREDQREYLCKVADG
;
A
#
# COMPACT_ATOMS: atom_id res chain seq x y z
N MET A 1 -22.15 -26.10 -27.82
CA MET A 1 -21.70 -25.42 -26.59
C MET A 1 -20.90 -26.45 -25.81
N VAL A 2 -19.57 -26.42 -25.88
CA VAL A 2 -18.73 -27.51 -25.34
C VAL A 2 -18.44 -27.24 -23.88
N ALA A 3 -18.99 -28.06 -22.98
CA ALA A 3 -18.62 -28.08 -21.58
C ALA A 3 -17.29 -28.83 -21.41
N LEU A 4 -16.17 -28.12 -21.51
CA LEU A 4 -14.87 -28.65 -21.11
C LEU A 4 -14.81 -28.70 -19.58
N SER A 5 -15.24 -29.85 -19.04
CA SER A 5 -15.10 -30.23 -17.65
C SER A 5 -13.62 -30.34 -17.29
N CYS A 6 -13.00 -29.22 -16.90
CA CYS A 6 -11.73 -29.26 -16.21
C CYS A 6 -11.96 -29.91 -14.83
N GLY A 7 -11.44 -31.13 -14.65
CA GLY A 7 -11.68 -31.96 -13.46
C GLY A 7 -10.96 -31.52 -12.19
N CYS A 8 -10.54 -30.26 -12.10
CA CYS A 8 -10.04 -29.67 -10.86
C CYS A 8 -11.21 -29.06 -10.09
N SER A 9 -11.21 -29.21 -8.77
CA SER A 9 -12.18 -28.61 -7.85
C SER A 9 -11.94 -27.12 -7.61
N PHE A 10 -11.56 -26.38 -8.67
CA PHE A 10 -11.68 -24.94 -8.74
C PHE A 10 -13.10 -24.56 -8.33
N LYS A 11 -13.23 -23.82 -7.22
CA LYS A 11 -14.48 -23.13 -6.85
C LYS A 11 -14.73 -21.96 -7.81
N LEU A 12 -14.88 -22.22 -9.09
CA LEU A 12 -15.42 -21.24 -10.02
C LEU A 12 -16.88 -21.00 -9.62
N GLY A 13 -17.11 -19.88 -8.94
CA GLY A 13 -18.39 -19.50 -8.39
C GLY A 13 -19.48 -19.51 -9.45
N ARG A 14 -20.65 -20.01 -9.08
CA ARG A 14 -21.80 -20.10 -9.99
C ARG A 14 -22.43 -18.72 -10.11
N HIS A 15 -22.16 -18.04 -11.23
CA HIS A 15 -22.79 -16.77 -11.61
C HIS A 15 -24.28 -16.71 -11.23
N HIS A 16 -24.61 -15.86 -10.25
CA HIS A 16 -25.95 -15.31 -10.10
C HIS A 16 -26.05 -14.01 -10.93
N PRO A 17 -27.09 -13.82 -11.75
CA PRO A 17 -27.34 -12.54 -12.39
C PRO A 17 -27.88 -11.54 -11.35
N PRO A 18 -27.39 -10.28 -11.32
CA PRO A 18 -27.95 -9.25 -10.45
C PRO A 18 -29.30 -8.76 -11.02
N ASN A 19 -30.33 -8.76 -10.18
CA ASN A 19 -31.63 -8.16 -10.53
C ASN A 19 -31.51 -6.63 -10.63
N THR A 20 -32.22 -6.08 -11.61
CA THR A 20 -32.40 -4.64 -11.85
C THR A 20 -33.52 -4.04 -10.97
N ALA A 21 -33.66 -2.70 -11.03
CA ALA A 21 -34.66 -1.84 -10.37
C ALA A 21 -34.34 -1.44 -8.91
N ALA A 22 -34.59 -0.19 -8.45
CA ALA A 22 -34.99 1.03 -9.17
C ALA A 22 -34.58 2.31 -8.42
N THR A 23 -34.44 3.41 -9.18
CA THR A 23 -34.25 4.79 -8.73
C THR A 23 -35.43 5.32 -7.91
N THR A 24 -35.20 6.05 -6.82
CA THR A 24 -36.14 7.10 -6.36
C THR A 24 -35.50 8.14 -5.42
N THR A 25 -35.61 9.42 -5.82
CA THR A 25 -35.42 10.65 -5.01
C THR A 25 -36.30 11.75 -5.64
N PRO A 26 -36.46 12.94 -5.02
CA PRO A 26 -36.87 13.28 -3.65
C PRO A 26 -38.27 13.97 -3.68
N PRO A 27 -38.72 14.78 -2.67
CA PRO A 27 -38.42 16.23 -2.73
C PRO A 27 -38.42 17.06 -1.40
N HIS A 28 -37.65 18.16 -1.42
CA HIS A 28 -37.91 19.53 -0.93
C HIS A 28 -38.33 19.93 0.53
N ASN A 29 -37.43 20.73 1.15
CA ASN A 29 -37.58 22.14 1.59
C ASN A 29 -37.94 22.59 3.05
N PHE A 30 -37.28 23.71 3.41
CA PHE A 30 -37.50 24.69 4.52
C PHE A 30 -37.38 24.13 5.97
N ARG A 31 -36.91 24.90 6.99
CA ARG A 31 -36.69 26.36 7.14
C ARG A 31 -35.60 26.63 8.22
N GLN A 32 -34.87 27.75 8.13
CA GLN A 32 -34.06 28.28 9.25
C GLN A 32 -34.95 28.85 10.38
N PRO A 33 -34.39 29.05 11.60
CA PRO A 33 -34.14 30.45 11.98
C PRO A 33 -32.80 30.70 12.69
N SER A 34 -32.35 31.95 12.61
CA SER A 34 -31.11 32.49 13.16
C SER A 34 -31.08 32.53 14.69
N ARG A 35 -29.91 32.27 15.29
CA ARG A 35 -29.52 32.89 16.58
C ARG A 35 -28.07 33.40 16.52
N ILE A 36 -27.93 34.66 16.92
CA ILE A 36 -26.66 35.36 17.11
C ILE A 36 -26.16 35.03 18.52
N SER A 37 -24.89 34.66 18.68
CA SER A 37 -24.21 34.73 19.98
C SER A 37 -22.69 34.90 19.81
N ALA A 38 -22.15 35.83 20.58
CA ALA A 38 -20.82 36.44 20.52
C ALA A 38 -19.60 35.52 20.32
N ASN A 39 -18.64 36.01 19.52
CA ASN A 39 -17.24 35.58 19.54
C ASN A 39 -16.53 36.08 20.81
N PRO A 40 -15.71 35.26 21.49
CA PRO A 40 -14.77 35.73 22.52
C PRO A 40 -13.59 36.51 21.92
N LEU A 41 -13.06 37.45 22.71
CA LEU A 41 -11.95 38.35 22.37
C LEU A 41 -10.58 37.62 22.42
N PRO A 42 -9.59 37.96 21.57
CA PRO A 42 -8.24 37.39 21.68
C PRO A 42 -7.46 37.87 22.93
N PRO A 43 -6.52 37.05 23.46
CA PRO A 43 -5.69 37.41 24.60
C PRO A 43 -4.55 38.41 24.22
N PRO A 44 -4.05 39.19 25.19
CA PRO A 44 -2.98 40.17 24.97
C PRO A 44 -1.58 39.53 24.81
N PRO A 45 -0.61 40.23 24.19
CA PRO A 45 0.73 39.71 23.93
C PRO A 45 1.59 39.59 25.20
N LEU A 46 2.30 38.47 25.31
CA LEU A 46 3.32 38.27 26.35
C LEU A 46 4.57 39.11 26.06
N THR A 47 4.90 40.03 26.98
CA THR A 47 6.11 40.84 26.91
C THR A 47 7.29 40.10 27.55
N LEU A 48 8.27 39.72 26.73
CA LEU A 48 9.49 39.07 27.19
C LEU A 48 10.38 40.11 27.92
N LYS A 49 10.52 40.00 29.24
CA LYS A 49 11.50 40.81 29.99
C LYS A 49 12.89 40.21 29.84
N LEU A 50 13.73 40.82 28.99
CA LEU A 50 15.18 40.65 29.09
C LEU A 50 15.66 41.22 30.43
N GLN A 51 16.40 40.41 31.20
CA GLN A 51 17.24 40.89 32.31
C GLN A 51 18.71 40.76 31.90
N PRO A 52 19.52 41.84 31.95
CA PRO A 52 20.94 41.78 31.62
C PRO A 52 21.78 41.48 32.87
N THR A 53 22.61 40.44 32.83
CA THR A 53 23.61 40.15 33.86
C THR A 53 25.02 40.45 33.35
N LYS A 54 25.61 41.52 33.89
CA LYS A 54 27.06 41.83 33.92
C LYS A 54 27.73 41.02 35.04
N ASP A 55 29.04 40.78 35.13
CA ASP A 55 30.27 41.10 34.36
C ASP A 55 31.34 40.01 34.77
N PRO A 56 32.68 40.10 34.61
CA PRO A 56 33.56 40.93 33.76
C PRO A 56 34.68 40.16 32.98
N ILE A 57 35.08 40.78 31.86
CA ILE A 57 36.40 40.94 31.16
C ILE A 57 37.71 40.24 31.65
N PHE A 58 38.57 39.92 30.65
CA PHE A 58 40.03 39.59 30.61
C PHE A 58 40.40 38.09 30.47
N SER A 59 41.38 37.65 29.67
CA SER A 59 42.45 38.39 28.95
C SER A 59 43.01 37.67 27.69
N LEU A 60 43.59 38.47 26.80
CA LEU A 60 44.65 38.16 25.80
C LEU A 60 44.37 37.23 24.60
N ALA A 61 45.14 37.49 23.54
CA ALA A 61 44.98 36.96 22.18
C ALA A 61 46.04 35.88 21.85
N GLU A 62 46.09 35.49 20.57
CA GLU A 62 46.93 34.42 19.98
C GLU A 62 46.46 33.00 20.37
N SER A 63 46.49 31.98 19.51
CA SER A 63 46.67 31.86 18.05
C SER A 63 46.36 30.40 17.66
N LEU A 64 46.09 30.10 16.38
CA LEU A 64 45.98 28.73 15.80
C LEU A 64 44.79 27.88 16.30
N SER A 65 44.19 26.97 15.51
CA SER A 65 44.12 26.85 14.04
C SER A 65 42.94 25.90 13.70
N THR A 66 42.02 26.35 12.84
CA THR A 66 41.20 25.58 11.86
C THR A 66 40.50 24.24 12.22
N ALA A 67 40.54 23.70 13.44
CA ALA A 67 40.03 22.36 13.74
C ALA A 67 38.54 22.27 14.15
N SER A 68 37.92 23.35 14.62
CA SER A 68 36.61 23.28 15.33
C SER A 68 35.37 23.60 14.49
N PHE A 69 35.49 23.93 13.21
CA PHE A 69 34.32 24.25 12.34
C PHE A 69 33.84 23.10 11.44
N ILE A 70 34.61 22.02 11.29
CA ILE A 70 34.21 20.85 10.46
C ILE A 70 33.36 19.84 11.26
N ALA A 71 33.44 19.87 12.59
CA ALA A 71 32.70 18.97 13.49
C ALA A 71 31.21 19.32 13.68
N LEU A 72 30.75 20.49 13.21
CA LEU A 72 29.35 20.95 13.34
C LEU A 72 28.60 21.12 12.02
N LEU A 73 29.24 20.85 10.87
CA LEU A 73 28.61 20.84 9.54
C LEU A 73 28.46 19.43 8.95
N SER A 74 28.91 18.40 9.68
CA SER A 74 28.87 16.99 9.25
C SER A 74 27.59 16.25 9.67
N SER A 75 26.77 16.78 10.58
CA SER A 75 25.49 16.17 10.98
C SER A 75 24.30 16.53 10.08
N SER A 76 24.38 17.62 9.32
CA SER A 76 23.26 18.18 8.54
C SER A 76 23.18 17.70 7.08
N LEU A 77 24.15 16.90 6.61
CA LEU A 77 24.25 16.45 5.21
C LEU A 77 24.04 14.94 5.00
N PHE A 78 23.88 14.15 6.08
CA PHE A 78 23.64 12.70 5.97
C PHE A 78 22.17 12.30 5.74
N PHE A 79 21.23 13.23 5.79
CA PHE A 79 19.78 12.94 5.65
C PHE A 79 19.18 13.25 4.26
N ALA A 80 20.00 13.65 3.27
CA ALA A 80 19.51 14.23 2.01
C ALA A 80 19.72 13.38 0.74
N THR A 81 20.18 12.12 0.84
CA THR A 81 20.55 11.31 -0.35
C THR A 81 19.90 9.92 -0.47
N HIS A 82 19.10 9.49 0.51
CA HIS A 82 18.48 8.15 0.48
C HIS A 82 17.02 8.16 0.97
N PRO A 83 16.01 8.12 0.07
CA PRO A 83 14.62 7.87 0.47
C PRO A 83 14.38 6.46 1.07
N ALA A 84 15.41 5.62 1.14
CA ALA A 84 15.36 4.27 1.69
C ALA A 84 15.31 4.17 3.23
N LEU A 85 15.56 5.25 3.98
CA LEU A 85 15.78 5.21 5.44
C LEU A 85 14.53 5.41 6.33
N ALA A 86 13.31 5.30 5.78
CA ALA A 86 12.06 5.39 6.55
C ALA A 86 11.23 4.08 6.60
N PHE A 87 11.71 2.97 6.02
CA PHE A 87 10.95 1.71 5.97
C PHE A 87 11.29 0.74 7.12
N LYS A 88 11.06 1.17 8.36
CA LYS A 88 11.17 0.29 9.54
C LYS A 88 10.23 0.73 10.67
N GLY A 89 8.95 0.39 10.55
CA GLY A 89 7.90 0.68 11.53
C GLY A 89 6.53 0.44 10.93
N GLY A 90 5.69 -0.34 11.60
CA GLY A 90 4.36 -0.76 11.13
C GLY A 90 3.29 0.33 11.24
N GLY A 91 3.52 1.47 10.58
CA GLY A 91 2.49 2.50 10.40
C GLY A 91 1.53 2.13 9.25
N PRO A 92 0.34 2.76 9.18
CA PRO A 92 -0.49 2.70 7.98
C PRO A 92 0.26 3.39 6.82
N TYR A 93 0.53 2.66 5.75
CA TYR A 93 1.25 3.21 4.59
C TYR A 93 0.31 4.16 3.85
N GLY A 94 0.68 5.43 3.71
CA GLY A 94 -0.03 6.32 2.80
C GLY A 94 0.00 5.72 1.39
N SER A 95 -1.11 5.79 0.65
CA SER A 95 -1.22 5.27 -0.72
C SER A 95 -0.12 5.81 -1.65
N GLU A 96 0.26 7.07 -1.46
CA GLU A 96 1.36 7.74 -2.16
C GLU A 96 2.75 7.16 -1.83
N VAL A 97 2.95 6.61 -0.61
CA VAL A 97 4.25 6.08 -0.16
C VAL A 97 4.56 4.72 -0.79
N THR A 98 3.54 3.97 -1.22
CA THR A 98 3.73 2.65 -1.85
C THR A 98 3.66 2.68 -3.37
N ARG A 99 2.93 3.63 -3.95
CA ARG A 99 2.70 3.71 -5.40
C ARG A 99 3.94 4.13 -6.19
N GLY A 100 4.21 3.42 -7.29
CA GLY A 100 5.30 3.72 -8.22
C GLY A 100 6.70 3.60 -7.62
N GLN A 101 6.84 2.93 -6.47
CA GLN A 101 8.11 2.80 -5.76
C GLN A 101 8.84 1.50 -6.10
N ASP A 102 10.16 1.50 -5.92
CA ASP A 102 10.92 0.27 -5.78
C ASP A 102 10.84 -0.23 -4.33
N LEU A 103 10.08 -1.30 -4.16
CA LEU A 103 9.79 -2.01 -2.92
C LEU A 103 10.25 -3.47 -3.04
N SER A 104 11.25 -3.74 -3.88
CA SER A 104 11.86 -5.06 -4.02
C SER A 104 12.44 -5.56 -2.69
N GLY A 105 12.21 -6.83 -2.36
CA GLY A 105 12.71 -7.47 -1.14
C GLY A 105 12.07 -6.98 0.17
N LYS A 106 11.05 -6.11 0.14
CA LYS A 106 10.38 -5.62 1.36
C LYS A 106 9.33 -6.65 1.81
N ASP A 107 9.52 -7.31 2.95
CA ASP A 107 9.28 -6.66 4.24
C ASP A 107 7.84 -6.19 4.56
N PHE A 108 6.76 -6.87 4.15
CA PHE A 108 5.35 -6.54 4.44
C PHE A 108 4.55 -7.66 5.17
N SER A 109 5.19 -8.73 5.64
CA SER A 109 4.53 -9.89 6.26
C SER A 109 3.60 -9.52 7.44
N GLY A 110 2.44 -10.18 7.50
CA GLY A 110 1.40 -10.01 8.52
C GLY A 110 0.73 -8.63 8.59
N ARG A 111 1.08 -7.69 7.71
CA ARG A 111 0.60 -6.29 7.81
C ARG A 111 -0.84 -6.10 7.37
N VAL A 112 -1.47 -5.05 7.91
CA VAL A 112 -2.78 -4.58 7.46
C VAL A 112 -2.58 -3.53 6.37
N LEU A 113 -2.94 -3.89 5.13
CA LEU A 113 -2.72 -3.17 3.88
C LEU A 113 -4.00 -3.11 3.04
N ILE A 114 -5.15 -3.04 3.73
CA ILE A 114 -6.49 -3.01 3.13
C ILE A 114 -6.61 -1.76 2.24
N ARG A 115 -6.94 -1.96 0.97
CA ARG A 115 -7.00 -0.91 -0.07
C ARG A 115 -5.69 -0.14 -0.29
N GLN A 116 -4.53 -0.73 0.01
CA GLN A 116 -3.24 -0.12 -0.27
C GLN A 116 -3.02 0.09 -1.78
N ASP A 117 -2.45 1.24 -2.17
CA ASP A 117 -2.12 1.55 -3.56
C ASP A 117 -0.66 1.16 -3.87
N PHE A 118 -0.48 0.01 -4.50
CA PHE A 118 0.80 -0.48 -5.02
C PHE A 118 0.90 -0.32 -6.55
N LYS A 119 0.09 0.56 -7.17
CA LYS A 119 0.09 0.75 -8.63
C LYS A 119 1.48 1.01 -9.17
N THR A 120 1.79 0.41 -10.33
CA THR A 120 3.05 0.61 -11.07
C THR A 120 4.32 0.39 -10.22
N SER A 121 4.26 -0.39 -9.14
CA SER A 121 5.36 -0.55 -8.18
C SER A 121 6.20 -1.79 -8.49
N ILE A 122 7.48 -1.75 -8.15
CA ILE A 122 8.37 -2.90 -8.26
C ILE A 122 8.36 -3.61 -6.90
N LEU A 123 7.77 -4.79 -6.84
CA LEU A 123 7.56 -5.62 -5.64
C LEU A 123 8.25 -6.98 -5.78
N ARG A 124 9.34 -7.02 -6.55
CA ARG A 124 10.13 -8.22 -6.81
C ARG A 124 10.65 -8.80 -5.50
N GLN A 125 10.34 -10.07 -5.24
CA GLN A 125 10.71 -10.75 -3.98
C GLN A 125 10.23 -10.03 -2.71
N ALA A 126 9.19 -9.18 -2.79
CA ALA A 126 8.54 -8.62 -1.60
C ALA A 126 7.87 -9.74 -0.79
N ASN A 127 7.83 -9.61 0.53
CA ASN A 127 7.17 -10.57 1.43
C ASN A 127 5.85 -9.98 1.92
N PHE A 128 4.74 -10.58 1.51
CA PHE A 128 3.37 -10.29 1.95
C PHE A 128 2.71 -11.52 2.63
N GLU A 129 3.50 -12.48 3.13
CA GLU A 129 3.03 -13.66 3.86
C GLU A 129 2.02 -13.24 4.95
N GLY A 130 0.82 -13.81 4.92
CA GLY A 130 -0.25 -13.54 5.89
C GLY A 130 -0.76 -12.08 5.92
N ALA A 131 -0.41 -11.23 4.95
CA ALA A 131 -0.85 -9.85 4.92
C ALA A 131 -2.36 -9.71 4.60
N LYS A 132 -3.00 -8.68 5.15
CA LYS A 132 -4.41 -8.33 4.87
C LYS A 132 -4.45 -7.28 3.77
N LEU A 133 -4.67 -7.72 2.54
CA LEU A 133 -4.59 -6.94 1.30
C LEU A 133 -5.95 -6.81 0.59
N THR A 134 -7.05 -7.00 1.32
CA THR A 134 -8.43 -6.90 0.79
C THR A 134 -8.62 -5.57 0.04
N GLY A 135 -8.97 -5.64 -1.24
CA GLY A 135 -9.14 -4.48 -2.11
C GLY A 135 -7.87 -3.68 -2.43
N ALA A 136 -6.67 -4.18 -2.13
CA ALA A 136 -5.41 -3.54 -2.51
C ALA A 136 -5.24 -3.51 -4.03
N SER A 137 -4.53 -2.51 -4.55
CA SER A 137 -4.30 -2.34 -5.99
C SER A 137 -2.85 -2.59 -6.36
N PHE A 138 -2.61 -3.71 -7.03
CA PHE A 138 -1.35 -4.09 -7.67
C PHE A 138 -1.39 -3.83 -9.19
N PHE A 139 -2.27 -2.94 -9.66
CA PHE A 139 -2.43 -2.67 -11.09
C PHE A 139 -1.09 -2.25 -11.71
N ASP A 140 -0.69 -2.95 -12.77
CA ASP A 140 0.58 -2.77 -13.49
C ASP A 140 1.85 -2.89 -12.59
N ALA A 141 1.76 -3.60 -11.47
CA ALA A 141 2.89 -3.86 -10.57
C ALA A 141 3.70 -5.11 -10.96
N ASP A 142 4.99 -5.11 -10.62
CA ASP A 142 5.88 -6.26 -10.82
C ASP A 142 6.10 -7.03 -9.51
N LEU A 143 5.34 -8.10 -9.33
CA LEU A 143 5.36 -9.01 -8.19
C LEU A 143 6.24 -10.25 -8.45
N THR A 144 7.21 -10.19 -9.39
CA THR A 144 8.01 -11.37 -9.77
C THR A 144 8.69 -12.01 -8.55
N GLY A 145 8.32 -13.26 -8.23
CA GLY A 145 8.87 -13.99 -7.09
C GLY A 145 8.50 -13.43 -5.72
N ALA A 146 7.46 -12.60 -5.60
CA ALA A 146 6.94 -12.16 -4.31
C ALA A 146 6.30 -13.32 -3.53
N ASP A 147 6.39 -13.27 -2.20
CA ASP A 147 5.61 -14.17 -1.34
C ASP A 147 4.28 -13.50 -0.97
N LEU A 148 3.17 -14.17 -1.25
CA LEU A 148 1.79 -13.77 -0.96
C LEU A 148 1.06 -14.91 -0.22
N SER A 149 1.78 -15.89 0.32
CA SER A 149 1.17 -17.09 0.91
C SER A 149 0.34 -16.76 2.15
N GLY A 150 -0.82 -17.41 2.27
CA GLY A 150 -1.79 -17.17 3.34
C GLY A 150 -2.39 -15.76 3.39
N SER A 151 -2.17 -14.90 2.38
CA SER A 151 -2.67 -13.52 2.37
C SER A 151 -4.17 -13.42 2.01
N ASP A 152 -4.83 -12.40 2.54
CA ASP A 152 -6.23 -12.04 2.19
C ASP A 152 -6.19 -11.02 1.05
N LEU A 153 -6.38 -11.48 -0.18
CA LEU A 153 -6.33 -10.72 -1.44
C LEU A 153 -7.74 -10.47 -2.02
N ARG A 154 -8.79 -10.62 -1.22
CA ARG A 154 -10.16 -10.56 -1.73
C ARG A 154 -10.48 -9.21 -2.35
N GLY A 155 -11.00 -9.24 -3.58
CA GLY A 155 -11.26 -8.03 -4.38
C GLY A 155 -10.02 -7.19 -4.73
N ALA A 156 -8.79 -7.71 -4.56
CA ALA A 156 -7.58 -7.00 -4.97
C ALA A 156 -7.48 -6.89 -6.51
N ASP A 157 -6.85 -5.83 -7.00
CA ASP A 157 -6.69 -5.59 -8.43
C ASP A 157 -5.26 -5.91 -8.89
N PHE A 158 -5.10 -7.04 -9.58
CA PHE A 158 -3.87 -7.48 -10.25
C PHE A 158 -3.89 -7.21 -11.76
N SER A 159 -4.80 -6.37 -12.28
CA SER A 159 -4.89 -6.12 -13.71
C SER A 159 -3.57 -5.53 -14.25
N LEU A 160 -3.09 -6.09 -15.37
CA LEU A 160 -1.76 -5.84 -15.96
C LEU A 160 -0.55 -6.31 -15.12
N ALA A 161 -0.73 -6.80 -13.90
CA ALA A 161 0.38 -7.15 -13.00
C ALA A 161 1.20 -8.37 -13.49
N ASN A 162 2.52 -8.30 -13.29
CA ASN A 162 3.40 -9.44 -13.46
C ASN A 162 3.50 -10.20 -12.14
N VAL A 163 2.73 -11.28 -11.99
CA VAL A 163 2.68 -12.14 -10.79
C VAL A 163 3.51 -13.42 -11.01
N THR A 164 4.49 -13.41 -11.93
CA THR A 164 5.23 -14.64 -12.27
C THR A 164 6.12 -15.13 -11.13
N LYS A 165 6.19 -16.45 -10.96
CA LYS A 165 6.96 -17.13 -9.90
C LYS A 165 6.58 -16.74 -8.45
N ALA A 166 5.44 -16.09 -8.24
CA ALA A 166 5.01 -15.71 -6.90
C ALA A 166 4.57 -16.94 -6.09
N ASN A 167 4.65 -16.86 -4.77
CA ASN A 167 4.06 -17.85 -3.86
C ASN A 167 2.65 -17.39 -3.45
N LEU A 168 1.60 -17.99 -4.01
CA LEU A 168 0.20 -17.73 -3.67
C LEU A 168 -0.39 -18.86 -2.80
N SER A 169 0.43 -19.73 -2.21
CA SER A 169 -0.04 -20.89 -1.45
C SER A 169 -1.00 -20.49 -0.33
N ASN A 170 -2.19 -21.09 -0.30
CA ASN A 170 -3.28 -20.77 0.65
C ASN A 170 -3.76 -19.29 0.65
N ALA A 171 -3.42 -18.51 -0.37
CA ALA A 171 -3.91 -17.13 -0.49
C ALA A 171 -5.38 -17.11 -0.92
N ASN A 172 -6.17 -16.16 -0.41
CA ASN A 172 -7.57 -15.99 -0.80
C ASN A 172 -7.72 -14.83 -1.79
N LEU A 173 -7.92 -15.12 -3.06
CA LEU A 173 -8.12 -14.16 -4.15
C LEU A 173 -9.61 -14.01 -4.54
N GLU A 174 -10.57 -14.39 -3.68
CA GLU A 174 -12.01 -14.32 -3.97
C GLU A 174 -12.42 -12.94 -4.52
N GLY A 175 -12.98 -12.91 -5.73
CA GLY A 175 -13.41 -11.70 -6.43
C GLY A 175 -12.29 -10.75 -6.86
N ALA A 176 -11.02 -11.16 -6.79
CA ALA A 176 -9.90 -10.36 -7.29
C ALA A 176 -9.95 -10.18 -8.82
N LEU A 177 -9.37 -9.09 -9.33
CA LEU A 177 -9.32 -8.78 -10.76
C LEU A 177 -7.95 -9.16 -11.34
N ALA A 178 -7.91 -9.95 -12.42
CA ALA A 178 -6.67 -10.41 -13.06
C ALA A 178 -6.67 -10.13 -14.58
N THR A 179 -7.17 -8.96 -14.99
CA THR A 179 -7.49 -8.64 -16.39
C THR A 179 -6.30 -8.16 -17.23
N GLY A 180 -6.49 -7.93 -18.53
CA GLY A 180 -5.44 -7.39 -19.41
C GLY A 180 -4.37 -8.41 -19.76
N ASN A 181 -3.10 -8.15 -19.44
CA ASN A 181 -1.95 -9.05 -19.67
C ASN A 181 -1.39 -9.71 -18.39
N THR A 182 -2.17 -9.74 -17.29
CA THR A 182 -1.75 -10.36 -16.02
C THR A 182 -1.27 -11.80 -16.22
N SER A 183 -0.12 -12.13 -15.64
CA SER A 183 0.57 -13.43 -15.79
C SER A 183 0.91 -14.07 -14.45
N PHE A 184 0.47 -15.31 -14.27
CA PHE A 184 0.76 -16.15 -13.10
C PHE A 184 1.84 -17.21 -13.39
N LYS A 185 2.53 -17.15 -14.54
CA LYS A 185 3.44 -18.22 -14.99
C LYS A 185 4.54 -18.53 -13.95
N GLY A 186 4.64 -19.79 -13.57
CA GLY A 186 5.61 -20.31 -12.60
C GLY A 186 5.23 -20.11 -11.13
N SER A 187 4.05 -19.55 -10.84
CA SER A 187 3.60 -19.32 -9.45
C SER A 187 3.18 -20.61 -8.77
N ILE A 188 3.39 -20.68 -7.46
CA ILE A 188 2.87 -21.75 -6.60
C ILE A 188 1.46 -21.33 -6.18
N ILE A 189 0.44 -22.15 -6.45
CA ILE A 189 -0.98 -21.82 -6.17
C ILE A 189 -1.67 -22.86 -5.28
N THR A 190 -0.90 -23.71 -4.59
CA THR A 190 -1.45 -24.79 -3.77
C THR A 190 -2.41 -24.26 -2.71
N GLY A 191 -3.66 -24.71 -2.75
CA GLY A 191 -4.73 -24.25 -1.85
C GLY A 191 -5.18 -22.79 -2.04
N ALA A 192 -4.78 -22.11 -3.11
CA ALA A 192 -5.21 -20.74 -3.39
C ALA A 192 -6.68 -20.69 -3.85
N ASP A 193 -7.46 -19.76 -3.31
CA ASP A 193 -8.87 -19.59 -3.69
C ASP A 193 -9.03 -18.54 -4.79
N PHE A 194 -9.45 -18.96 -5.98
CA PHE A 194 -9.72 -18.10 -7.15
C PHE A 194 -11.24 -17.96 -7.42
N THR A 195 -12.09 -18.13 -6.40
CA THR A 195 -13.55 -17.95 -6.54
C THR A 195 -13.89 -16.57 -7.11
N ASP A 196 -14.79 -16.53 -8.09
CA ASP A 196 -15.25 -15.31 -8.78
C ASP A 196 -14.14 -14.42 -9.41
N VAL A 197 -12.93 -14.95 -9.62
CA VAL A 197 -11.87 -14.27 -10.38
C VAL A 197 -12.14 -14.40 -11.89
N PRO A 198 -12.29 -13.29 -12.64
CA PRO A 198 -12.47 -13.32 -14.08
C PRO A 198 -11.13 -13.63 -14.78
N LEU A 199 -10.93 -14.91 -15.10
CA LEU A 199 -9.76 -15.42 -15.81
C LEU A 199 -10.01 -15.53 -17.33
N ARG A 200 -9.05 -15.03 -18.13
CA ARG A 200 -8.94 -15.34 -19.56
C ARG A 200 -8.65 -16.83 -19.77
N GLU A 201 -8.91 -17.32 -20.98
CA GLU A 201 -8.73 -18.74 -21.30
C GLU A 201 -7.27 -19.21 -21.17
N ASP A 202 -6.30 -18.38 -21.57
CA ASP A 202 -4.86 -18.67 -21.40
C ASP A 202 -4.44 -18.76 -19.93
N GLN A 203 -5.01 -17.91 -19.07
CA GLN A 203 -4.76 -17.95 -17.62
C GLN A 203 -5.39 -19.19 -16.99
N ARG A 204 -6.64 -19.49 -17.36
CA ARG A 204 -7.38 -20.69 -16.91
C ARG A 204 -6.64 -21.97 -17.30
N GLU A 205 -6.25 -22.09 -18.57
CA GLU A 205 -5.51 -23.26 -19.07
C GLU A 205 -4.17 -23.45 -18.35
N TYR A 206 -3.47 -22.36 -18.02
CA TYR A 206 -2.24 -22.43 -17.24
C TYR A 206 -2.51 -22.84 -15.78
N LEU A 207 -3.43 -22.16 -15.09
CA LEU A 207 -3.71 -22.39 -13.66
C LEU A 207 -4.24 -23.82 -13.43
N CYS A 208 -5.12 -24.34 -14.29
CA CYS A 208 -5.60 -25.72 -14.21
C CYS A 208 -4.52 -26.79 -14.45
N LYS A 209 -3.34 -26.44 -15.00
CA LYS A 209 -2.20 -27.38 -15.12
C LYS A 209 -1.32 -27.44 -13.88
N VAL A 210 -1.43 -26.45 -12.99
CA VAL A 210 -0.57 -26.31 -11.79
C VAL A 210 -1.34 -26.30 -10.48
N ALA A 211 -2.68 -26.30 -10.52
CA ALA A 211 -3.54 -26.48 -9.36
C ALA A 211 -3.59 -27.96 -8.92
N ASP A 212 -3.51 -28.18 -7.62
CA ASP A 212 -3.56 -29.47 -6.93
C ASP A 212 -4.87 -29.61 -6.11
N GLY A 213 -6.00 -29.36 -6.78
CA GLY A 213 -7.35 -29.47 -6.20
C GLY A 213 -8.45 -29.26 -7.22
#